data_AF-V3ZYY6-F1
#
_entry.id   AF-V3ZYY6-F1
#
_cell.length_a   1.000
_cell.length_b   1.000
_cell.length_c   1.000
_cell.angle_alpha   90.00
_cell.angle_beta   90.00
_cell.angle_gamma   90.00
#
_symmetry.space_group_name_H-M   'P 1'
#
loop_
_entity.id
_entity.type
_entity.pdbx_description
1 polymer ?
#
loop_
_entity_poly.entity_id
_entity_poly.type
_entity_poly.pdbx_seq_one_letter_code
_entity_poly.pdbx_strand_id
1 'polypeptide(L)'
;MAIKYDMAVGIKKGHKVTKIENPKKNKANRMKGRNTKKNKFVRDLVREIVGLSPYEKRCQELLRVSREKRALKFCKKRLGAHTRGKKKREEMQAILNAIRKAAKEHEHEEEAA
;
A
#
# COMPACT_ATOMS: atom_id res chain seq x y z
N MET A 1 -47.05 -0.24 -10.16
CA MET A 1 -45.92 -0.10 -9.21
C MET A 1 -46.46 0.34 -7.85
N ALA A 2 -45.94 -0.19 -6.75
CA ALA A 2 -46.37 0.24 -5.41
C ALA A 2 -45.85 1.65 -5.08
N ILE A 3 -46.68 2.46 -4.41
CA ILE A 3 -46.31 3.79 -3.94
C ILE A 3 -45.23 3.65 -2.87
N LYS A 4 -44.10 4.36 -3.06
CA LYS A 4 -42.95 4.28 -2.15
C LYS A 4 -42.83 5.55 -1.31
N TYR A 5 -43.29 5.47 -0.08
CA TYR A 5 -43.22 6.55 0.89
C TYR A 5 -41.80 6.79 1.41
N ASP A 6 -41.53 8.03 1.82
CA ASP A 6 -40.34 8.38 2.59
C ASP A 6 -40.56 7.93 4.04
N MET A 7 -39.76 6.96 4.47
CA MET A 7 -39.87 6.37 5.79
C MET A 7 -38.73 6.86 6.68
N ALA A 8 -38.98 7.03 7.97
CA ALA A 8 -37.94 7.35 8.96
C ALA A 8 -37.04 6.13 9.30
N VAL A 9 -37.47 4.92 8.91
CA VAL A 9 -36.81 3.65 9.21
C VAL A 9 -36.56 2.84 7.94
N GLY A 10 -35.61 1.90 8.00
CA GLY A 10 -35.19 1.07 6.86
C GLY A 10 -33.96 1.58 6.10
N ILE A 11 -33.58 0.87 5.03
CA ILE A 11 -32.34 1.13 4.28
C ILE A 11 -32.38 2.45 3.52
N LYS A 12 -33.53 2.76 2.91
CA LYS A 12 -33.78 4.01 2.14
C LYS A 12 -34.56 5.01 2.98
N LYS A 13 -34.14 5.18 4.24
CA LYS A 13 -34.77 6.09 5.19
C LYS A 13 -34.28 7.52 5.03
N GLY A 14 -35.05 8.43 5.60
CA GLY A 14 -34.77 9.86 5.59
C GLY A 14 -35.39 10.55 4.38
N HIS A 15 -35.32 11.88 4.41
CA HIS A 15 -35.87 12.72 3.36
C HIS A 15 -35.01 12.60 2.10
N LYS A 16 -35.65 12.33 0.95
CA LYS A 16 -34.95 12.24 -0.33
C LYS A 16 -34.55 13.62 -0.82
N VAL A 17 -33.28 13.99 -0.61
CA VAL A 17 -32.68 15.22 -1.14
C VAL A 17 -31.85 14.92 -2.38
N THR A 18 -31.84 15.84 -3.35
CA THR A 18 -30.92 15.78 -4.49
C THR A 18 -29.48 15.95 -4.00
N LYS A 19 -28.62 14.97 -4.29
CA LYS A 19 -27.21 15.05 -3.91
C LYS A 19 -26.52 16.12 -4.74
N ILE A 20 -25.84 17.06 -4.09
CA ILE A 20 -24.97 18.02 -4.78
C ILE A 20 -23.79 17.25 -5.38
N GLU A 21 -23.72 17.19 -6.70
CA GLU A 21 -22.71 16.40 -7.44
C GLU A 21 -21.29 16.95 -7.27
N ASN A 22 -21.17 18.28 -7.14
CA ASN A 22 -19.91 18.99 -6.88
C ASN A 22 -19.89 19.55 -5.45
N PRO A 23 -19.69 18.71 -4.41
CA PRO A 23 -19.41 19.23 -3.09
C PRO A 23 -18.13 20.10 -3.17
N LYS A 24 -18.11 21.23 -2.47
CA LYS A 24 -16.98 22.18 -2.41
C LYS A 24 -15.61 21.46 -2.43
N LYS A 25 -14.62 22.05 -3.14
CA LYS A 25 -13.24 21.56 -3.28
C LYS A 25 -12.79 20.78 -2.04
N ASN A 26 -12.22 19.59 -2.25
CA ASN A 26 -11.75 18.71 -1.17
C ASN A 26 -10.98 19.52 -0.11
N LYS A 27 -11.48 19.48 1.13
CA LYS A 27 -10.87 20.24 2.25
C LYS A 27 -9.40 19.86 2.37
N ALA A 28 -8.53 20.84 2.59
CA ALA A 28 -7.08 20.64 2.72
C ALA A 28 -6.72 19.56 3.75
N ASN A 29 -7.46 19.46 4.86
CA ASN A 29 -7.25 18.42 5.87
C ASN A 29 -7.39 16.99 5.30
N ARG A 30 -8.29 16.75 4.33
CA ARG A 30 -8.45 15.44 3.67
C ARG A 30 -7.29 15.09 2.73
N MET A 31 -6.47 16.06 2.34
CA MET A 31 -5.31 15.86 1.48
C MET A 31 -4.04 15.49 2.27
N LYS A 32 -4.07 15.61 3.60
CA LYS A 32 -2.94 15.27 4.48
C LYS A 32 -2.60 13.78 4.35
N GLY A 33 -1.31 13.48 4.16
CA GLY A 33 -0.81 12.10 4.01
C GLY A 33 -0.70 11.60 2.57
N ARG A 34 -1.16 12.37 1.57
CA ARG A 34 -0.94 12.04 0.16
C ARG A 34 0.55 12.11 -0.17
N ASN A 35 1.05 11.10 -0.90
CA ASN A 35 2.43 11.11 -1.37
C ASN A 35 2.55 12.03 -2.60
N THR A 36 3.34 13.10 -2.51
CA THR A 36 3.64 14.01 -3.61
C THR A 36 4.89 13.54 -4.37
N LYS A 37 5.12 14.03 -5.60
CA LYS A 37 6.31 13.69 -6.39
C LYS A 37 7.61 13.97 -5.62
N LYS A 38 7.69 15.15 -4.97
CA LYS A 38 8.81 15.54 -4.11
C LYS A 38 9.02 14.59 -2.94
N ASN A 39 7.95 14.24 -2.21
CA ASN A 39 8.06 13.36 -1.05
C ASN A 39 8.46 11.93 -1.43
N LYS A 40 8.02 11.45 -2.59
CA LYS A 40 8.44 10.15 -3.12
C LYS A 40 9.95 10.15 -3.40
N PHE A 41 10.43 11.14 -4.18
CA PHE A 41 11.85 11.26 -4.51
C PHE A 41 12.75 11.28 -3.26
N VAL A 42 12.41 12.11 -2.27
CA VAL A 42 13.16 12.20 -1.01
C VAL A 42 13.15 10.86 -0.25
N ARG A 43 12.01 10.17 -0.20
CA ARG A 43 11.92 8.86 0.50
C ARG A 43 12.72 7.77 -0.20
N ASP A 44 12.71 7.75 -1.53
CA ASP A 44 13.43 6.76 -2.32
C ASP A 44 14.94 6.96 -2.12
N LEU A 45 15.43 8.21 -2.19
CA LEU A 45 16.83 8.57 -1.91
C LEU A 45 17.30 8.15 -0.50
N VAL A 46 16.50 8.46 0.53
CA VAL A 46 16.84 8.08 1.91
C VAL A 46 16.86 6.56 2.07
N ARG A 47 15.97 5.84 1.38
CA ARG A 47 15.90 4.37 1.47
C ARG A 47 17.11 3.72 0.82
N GLU A 48 17.65 4.30 -0.24
CA GLU A 48 18.88 3.86 -0.89
C GLU A 48 20.10 4.04 0.02
N ILE A 49 20.26 5.22 0.63
CA ILE A 49 21.40 5.54 1.49
C ILE A 49 21.38 4.75 2.80
N VAL A 50 20.24 4.71 3.48
CA VAL A 50 20.13 4.07 4.82
C VAL A 50 19.98 2.54 4.70
N GLY A 51 19.45 2.06 3.58
CA GLY A 51 19.18 0.65 3.34
C GLY A 51 18.03 0.08 4.19
N LEU A 52 18.04 -1.25 4.35
CA LEU A 52 17.02 -1.99 5.11
C LEU A 52 17.43 -2.21 6.56
N SER A 53 16.47 -2.07 7.47
CA SER A 53 16.67 -2.40 8.88
C SER A 53 16.75 -3.92 9.12
N PRO A 54 17.28 -4.38 10.27
CA PRO A 54 17.48 -5.82 10.54
C PRO A 54 16.20 -6.66 10.46
N TYR A 55 15.04 -6.13 10.87
CA TYR A 55 13.78 -6.86 10.78
C TYR A 55 13.25 -6.96 9.34
N GLU A 56 13.54 -5.96 8.51
CA GLU A 56 13.18 -5.96 7.08
C GLU A 56 14.01 -6.99 6.32
N LYS A 57 15.32 -7.06 6.60
CA LYS A 57 16.22 -8.09 6.05
C LYS A 57 15.71 -9.50 6.37
N ARG A 58 15.34 -9.76 7.64
CA ARG A 58 14.75 -11.06 8.03
C ARG A 58 13.40 -11.35 7.33
N CYS A 59 12.59 -10.33 7.09
CA CYS A 59 11.35 -10.51 6.31
C CYS A 59 11.68 -10.90 4.86
N GLN A 60 12.67 -10.26 4.27
CA GLN A 60 13.14 -10.54 2.91
C GLN A 60 13.68 -11.97 2.78
N GLU A 61 14.46 -12.46 3.74
CA GLU A 61 14.92 -13.86 3.81
C GLU A 61 13.76 -14.85 3.84
N LEU A 62 12.75 -14.61 4.68
CA LEU A 62 11.56 -15.47 4.76
C LEU A 62 10.77 -15.47 3.44
N LEU A 63 10.74 -14.35 2.72
CA LEU A 63 10.08 -14.23 1.42
C LEU A 63 10.89 -14.87 0.29
N ARG A 64 12.23 -14.91 0.37
CA ARG A 64 13.09 -15.64 -0.59
C ARG A 64 12.83 -17.14 -0.57
N VAL A 65 12.57 -17.70 0.61
CA VAL A 65 12.21 -19.13 0.80
C VAL A 65 10.70 -19.37 0.59
N SER A 66 9.96 -18.41 0.02
CA SER A 66 8.52 -18.50 -0.25
C SER A 66 7.64 -18.78 0.99
N ARG A 67 8.10 -18.44 2.20
CA ARG A 67 7.36 -18.65 3.46
C ARG A 67 6.52 -17.44 3.85
N GLU A 68 5.61 -17.01 2.98
CA GLU A 68 4.85 -15.76 3.13
C GLU A 68 4.03 -15.66 4.41
N LYS A 69 3.34 -16.74 4.82
CA LYS A 69 2.53 -16.76 6.06
C LYS A 69 3.40 -16.56 7.31
N ARG A 70 4.64 -17.06 7.28
CA ARG A 70 5.62 -16.88 8.37
C ARG A 70 6.16 -15.45 8.36
N ALA A 71 6.47 -14.88 7.19
CA ALA A 71 6.85 -13.48 7.05
C ALA A 71 5.77 -12.53 7.57
N LEU A 72 4.50 -12.80 7.26
CA LEU A 72 3.36 -12.00 7.75
C LEU A 72 3.21 -12.08 9.28
N LYS A 73 3.34 -13.27 9.87
CA LYS A 73 3.33 -13.44 11.34
C LYS A 73 4.48 -12.70 12.00
N PHE A 74 5.68 -12.75 11.39
CA PHE A 74 6.85 -12.02 11.88
C PHE A 74 6.64 -10.50 11.83
N CYS A 75 6.19 -9.96 10.69
CA CYS A 75 5.89 -8.53 10.54
C CYS A 75 4.77 -8.07 11.47
N LYS A 76 3.71 -8.86 11.67
CA LYS A 76 2.65 -8.55 12.64
C LYS A 76 3.21 -8.50 14.06
N LYS A 77 4.08 -9.44 14.46
CA LYS A 77 4.72 -9.43 15.78
C LYS A 77 5.61 -8.20 16.01
N ARG A 78 6.24 -7.68 14.96
CA ARG A 78 7.11 -6.48 15.03
C ARG A 78 6.35 -5.15 14.95
N LEU A 79 5.33 -5.05 14.10
CA LEU A 79 4.58 -3.80 13.82
C LEU A 79 3.24 -3.68 14.57
N GLY A 80 2.81 -4.76 15.23
CA GLY A 80 1.57 -4.88 16.01
C GLY A 80 0.34 -5.24 15.18
N ALA A 81 -0.05 -4.37 14.24
CA ALA A 81 -1.31 -4.52 13.50
C ALA A 81 -1.19 -5.42 12.26
N HIS A 82 -2.24 -6.19 11.95
CA HIS A 82 -2.27 -7.06 10.77
C HIS A 82 -2.17 -6.26 9.46
N THR A 83 -2.87 -5.12 9.37
CA THR A 83 -2.83 -4.23 8.20
C THR A 83 -1.43 -3.65 7.97
N ARG A 84 -0.72 -3.28 9.03
CA ARG A 84 0.68 -2.83 8.96
C ARG A 84 1.61 -3.96 8.53
N GLY A 85 1.44 -5.16 9.10
CA GLY A 85 2.19 -6.34 8.72
C GLY A 85 2.02 -6.72 7.24
N LYS A 86 0.77 -6.65 6.74
CA LYS A 86 0.45 -6.92 5.33
C LYS A 86 1.10 -5.90 4.40
N LYS A 87 0.97 -4.60 4.70
CA LYS A 87 1.62 -3.52 3.94
C LYS A 87 3.14 -3.70 3.89
N LYS A 88 3.77 -4.07 5.02
CA LYS A 88 5.23 -4.24 5.06
C LYS A 88 5.69 -5.46 4.28
N ARG A 89 4.94 -6.57 4.32
CA ARG A 89 5.21 -7.76 3.52
C ARG A 89 5.14 -7.43 2.02
N GLU A 90 4.11 -6.73 1.59
CA GLU A 90 3.92 -6.32 0.18
C GLU A 90 5.05 -5.41 -0.30
N GLU A 91 5.49 -4.47 0.55
CA GLU A 91 6.64 -3.61 0.26
C GLU A 91 7.94 -4.43 0.07
N MET A 92 8.22 -5.39 0.95
CA MET A 92 9.40 -6.26 0.82
C MET A 92 9.33 -7.17 -0.41
N GLN A 93 8.13 -7.64 -0.76
CA GLN A 93 7.91 -8.44 -1.97
C GLN A 93 8.12 -7.60 -3.25
N ALA A 94 7.67 -6.35 -3.25
CA ALA A 94 7.92 -5.42 -4.36
C ALA A 94 9.42 -5.16 -4.56
N ILE A 95 10.18 -4.98 -3.47
CA ILE A 95 11.64 -4.81 -3.53
C ILE A 95 12.31 -6.05 -4.12
N LEU A 96 11.92 -7.26 -3.68
CA LEU A 96 12.47 -8.50 -4.23
C LEU A 96 12.20 -8.66 -5.72
N ASN A 97 11.00 -8.30 -6.17
CA ASN A 97 10.65 -8.37 -7.59
C ASN A 97 11.43 -7.35 -8.41
N ALA A 98 11.65 -6.14 -7.89
CA ALA A 98 12.48 -5.12 -8.54
C ALA A 98 13.94 -5.59 -8.67
N ILE A 99 14.51 -6.19 -7.62
CA ILE A 99 15.87 -6.75 -7.66
C ILE A 99 15.98 -7.87 -8.70
N ARG A 100 15.01 -8.80 -8.71
CA ARG A 100 14.99 -9.90 -9.71
C ARG A 100 14.88 -9.38 -11.13
N LYS A 101 14.06 -8.35 -11.35
CA LYS A 101 13.89 -7.73 -12.66
C LYS A 101 15.20 -7.06 -13.12
N ALA A 102 15.81 -6.26 -12.25
CA ALA A 102 17.07 -5.59 -12.56
C ALA A 102 18.22 -6.58 -12.85
N ALA A 103 18.31 -7.67 -12.07
CA ALA A 103 19.29 -8.73 -12.33
C ALA A 103 19.10 -9.37 -13.71
N LYS A 104 17.85 -9.65 -14.11
CA LYS A 104 17.53 -10.21 -15.43
C LYS A 104 17.84 -9.25 -16.58
N GLU A 105 17.59 -7.95 -16.39
CA GLU A 105 17.91 -6.93 -17.40
C GLU A 105 19.43 -6.82 -17.60
N HIS A 106 20.21 -6.87 -16.51
CA HIS A 106 21.67 -6.89 -16.59
C HIS A 106 22.22 -8.12 -17.31
N GLU A 107 21.70 -9.32 -17.01
CA GLU A 107 22.09 -10.56 -17.72
C GLU A 107 21.82 -10.46 -19.23
N HIS A 108 20.67 -9.90 -19.63
CA HIS A 108 20.34 -9.72 -21.04
C HIS A 108 21.22 -8.66 -21.73
N GLU A 109 21.62 -7.61 -21.03
CA GLU A 109 22.55 -6.60 -21.55
C GLU A 109 23.96 -7.18 -21.73
N GLU A 110 24.42 -8.05 -20.81
CA GLU A 110 25.69 -8.75 -20.92
C GLU A 110 25.69 -9.81 -22.04
N GLU A 111 24.59 -10.53 -22.24
CA GLU A 111 24.47 -11.51 -23.34
C GLU A 111 24.35 -10.84 -24.73
N ALA A 112 23.90 -9.58 -24.79
CA ALA A 112 23.75 -8.82 -26.02
C ALA A 112 24.99 -8.02 -26.43
N ALA A 113 25.98 -7.89 -25.54
CA ALA A 113 27.25 -7.20 -25.76
C ALA A 113 28.36 -8.15 -26.25
#